data_AF-A0A6A6A627-F1
#
_entry.id   AF-A0A6A6A627-F1
#
_cell.length_a   1.000
_cell.length_b   1.000
_cell.length_c   1.000
_cell.angle_alpha   90.00
_cell.angle_beta   90.00
_cell.angle_gamma   90.00
#
_symmetry.space_group_name_H-M   'P 1'
#
loop_
_entity.id
_entity.type
_entity.pdbx_description
1 polymer ?
#
loop_
_entity_poly.entity_id
_entity_poly.type
_entity_poly.pdbx_seq_one_letter_code
_entity_poly.pdbx_strand_id
1 'polypeptide(L)'
;MALIDELLHGTGIKTCLPIIFPVSLIVCHLSWIIYTRTIHPIAKVPGDFWPSVSQKWHMYRIYRGGLTDRMRDMHERYGPLVRIAPNEVLSADPEAIAKIHPTQHKNEHSEYRNIVGGVYTMTSVLKNEYMLDEVLNLFVRRLDKFTDAKKPFDFGSALYSWAGQFGFLESGSDYGNFMQASHLAFPFSAIISVAPRYLWPFLLI
;
A
#
# COMPACT_ATOMS: atom_id res chain seq x y z
N MET A 1 45.13 -27.04 -18.82
CA MET A 1 43.79 -27.66 -18.77
C MET A 1 43.62 -28.58 -17.56
N ALA A 2 44.56 -29.48 -17.25
CA ALA A 2 44.48 -30.37 -16.07
C ALA A 2 44.51 -29.66 -14.70
N LEU A 3 45.26 -28.56 -14.57
CA LEU A 3 45.40 -27.83 -13.29
C LEU A 3 44.12 -27.07 -12.86
N ILE A 4 43.24 -26.74 -13.81
CA ILE A 4 41.97 -26.05 -13.56
C ILE A 4 40.90 -27.08 -13.14
N ASP A 5 40.93 -28.27 -13.74
CA ASP A 5 40.05 -29.39 -13.41
C ASP A 5 40.32 -29.94 -12.00
N GLU A 6 41.58 -30.03 -11.59
CA GLU A 6 41.97 -30.51 -10.26
C GLU A 6 41.60 -29.52 -9.14
N LEU A 7 41.64 -28.21 -9.45
CA LEU A 7 41.12 -27.14 -8.59
C LEU A 7 39.60 -27.22 -8.45
N LEU A 8 38.86 -27.41 -9.56
CA LEU A 8 37.40 -27.52 -9.58
C LEU A 8 36.86 -28.82 -8.96
N HIS A 9 37.58 -29.93 -9.08
CA HIS A 9 37.21 -31.23 -8.52
C HIS A 9 37.72 -31.49 -7.09
N GLY A 10 38.61 -30.63 -6.57
CA GLY A 10 39.05 -30.68 -5.18
C GLY A 10 37.86 -30.55 -4.22
N THR A 11 37.71 -31.51 -3.31
CA THR A 11 36.71 -31.53 -2.23
C THR A 11 36.69 -30.23 -1.39
N GLY A 12 37.77 -29.44 -1.43
CA GLY A 12 37.85 -28.10 -0.86
C GLY A 12 36.88 -27.08 -1.48
N ILE A 13 36.68 -27.03 -2.80
CA ILE A 13 35.79 -26.02 -3.43
C ILE A 13 34.32 -26.25 -3.05
N LYS A 14 33.88 -27.51 -3.03
CA LYS A 14 32.51 -27.88 -2.61
C LYS A 14 32.24 -27.56 -1.13
N THR A 15 33.29 -27.56 -0.30
CA THR A 15 33.21 -27.26 1.14
C THR A 15 33.32 -25.76 1.42
N CYS A 16 34.05 -25.02 0.59
CA CYS A 16 34.21 -23.56 0.72
C CYS A 16 33.03 -22.77 0.14
N LEU A 17 32.39 -23.24 -0.93
CA LEU A 17 31.22 -22.60 -1.55
C LEU A 17 30.07 -22.27 -0.56
N PRO A 18 29.63 -23.19 0.33
CA PRO A 18 28.56 -22.90 1.28
C PRO A 18 28.98 -21.93 2.40
N ILE A 19 30.27 -21.64 2.58
CA ILE A 19 30.79 -20.68 3.58
C ILE A 19 31.01 -19.31 2.92
N ILE A 20 31.56 -19.28 1.70
CA ILE A 20 31.83 -18.05 0.96
C ILE A 20 30.52 -17.35 0.60
N PHE A 21 29.48 -18.10 0.21
CA PHE A 21 28.18 -17.54 -0.15
C PHE A 21 27.53 -16.72 0.98
N PRO A 22 27.31 -17.25 2.21
CA PRO A 22 26.73 -16.48 3.30
C PRO A 22 27.64 -15.34 3.77
N VAL A 23 28.96 -15.54 3.80
CA VAL A 23 29.91 -14.48 4.15
C VAL A 23 29.83 -13.32 3.15
N SER A 24 29.78 -13.61 1.85
CA SER A 24 29.59 -12.60 0.80
C SER A 24 28.26 -11.86 0.96
N LEU A 25 27.16 -12.57 1.23
CA LEU A 25 25.85 -11.94 1.49
C LEU A 25 25.89 -11.01 2.70
N ILE A 26 26.54 -11.42 3.80
CA ILE A 26 26.70 -10.61 5.00
C ILE A 26 27.50 -9.34 4.68
N VAL A 27 28.63 -9.46 3.99
CA VAL A 27 29.47 -8.32 3.59
C VAL A 27 28.70 -7.36 2.68
N CYS A 28 27.96 -7.87 1.69
CA CYS A 28 27.10 -7.06 0.82
C CYS A 28 26.01 -6.33 1.63
N HIS A 29 25.34 -7.00 2.56
CA HIS A 29 24.32 -6.37 3.41
C HIS A 29 24.89 -5.31 4.35
N LEU A 30 26.05 -5.57 4.97
CA LEU A 30 26.72 -4.57 5.81
C LEU A 30 27.17 -3.37 4.99
N SER A 31 27.73 -3.60 3.81
CA SER A 31 28.14 -2.53 2.88
C SER A 31 26.94 -1.68 2.46
N TRP A 32 25.79 -2.31 2.21
CA TRP A 32 24.52 -1.62 1.93
C TRP A 32 24.04 -0.77 3.10
N ILE A 33 24.08 -1.30 4.33
CA ILE A 33 23.71 -0.57 5.54
C ILE A 33 24.60 0.67 5.72
N ILE A 34 25.91 0.52 5.53
CA ILE A 34 26.85 1.64 5.62
C ILE A 34 26.53 2.69 4.54
N TYR A 35 26.41 2.26 3.28
CA TYR A 35 26.10 3.15 2.16
C TYR A 35 24.81 3.95 2.39
N THR A 36 23.72 3.27 2.75
CA THR A 36 22.41 3.90 2.96
C THR A 36 22.42 4.89 4.13
N ARG A 37 23.26 4.68 5.14
CA ARG A 37 23.31 5.51 6.35
C ARG A 37 24.30 6.66 6.31
N THR A 38 25.39 6.57 5.55
CA THR A 38 26.45 7.60 5.57
C THR A 38 26.65 8.30 4.22
N ILE A 39 26.61 7.56 3.12
CA ILE A 39 26.97 8.09 1.79
C ILE A 39 25.74 8.56 1.01
N HIS A 40 24.59 7.93 1.25
CA HIS A 40 23.39 8.18 0.46
C HIS A 40 22.95 9.67 0.50
N PRO A 41 22.51 10.27 -0.63
CA PRO A 41 22.14 11.69 -0.67
C PRO A 41 21.09 12.10 0.38
N ILE A 42 20.14 11.20 0.67
CA ILE A 42 19.08 11.42 1.66
C ILE A 42 19.45 10.95 3.08
N ALA A 43 20.70 10.54 3.32
CA ALA A 43 21.17 10.10 4.65
C ALA A 43 21.14 11.20 5.71
N LYS A 44 21.16 12.47 5.29
CA LYS A 44 21.05 13.64 6.17
C LYS A 44 19.66 13.78 6.80
N VAL A 45 18.63 13.17 6.20
CA VAL A 45 17.26 13.23 6.71
C VAL A 45 17.12 12.28 7.90
N PRO A 46 16.63 12.75 9.06
CA PRO A 46 16.49 11.91 10.24
C PRO A 46 15.41 10.84 10.04
N GLY A 47 15.57 9.70 10.71
CA GLY A 47 14.60 8.60 10.66
C GLY A 47 15.09 7.36 11.41
N ASP A 48 14.13 6.48 11.68
CA ASP A 48 14.38 5.20 12.34
C ASP A 48 15.37 4.33 11.53
N PHE A 49 16.06 3.40 12.21
CA PHE A 49 17.08 2.54 11.59
C PHE A 49 16.52 1.60 10.53
N TRP A 50 15.51 0.79 10.88
CA TRP A 50 14.95 -0.23 9.99
C TRP A 50 14.33 0.33 8.70
N PRO A 51 13.51 1.40 8.75
CA PRO A 51 12.95 2.01 7.55
C PRO A 51 14.05 2.60 6.65
N SER A 52 15.09 3.21 7.24
CA SER A 52 16.22 3.77 6.48
C SER A 52 17.01 2.74 5.66
N VAL A 53 17.06 1.48 6.10
CA VAL A 53 17.87 0.42 5.47
C VAL A 53 17.08 -0.37 4.42
N SER A 54 15.78 -0.61 4.63
CA SER A 54 14.95 -1.36 3.67
C SER A 54 13.46 -1.05 3.79
N GLN A 55 12.73 -1.18 2.67
CA GLN A 55 11.26 -1.08 2.64
C GLN A 55 10.54 -2.29 3.27
N LYS A 56 11.27 -3.36 3.63
CA LYS A 56 10.66 -4.56 4.25
C LYS A 56 9.95 -4.23 5.56
N TRP A 57 10.48 -3.26 6.31
CA TRP A 57 9.84 -2.79 7.53
C TRP A 57 8.46 -2.16 7.23
N HIS A 58 8.32 -1.40 6.15
CA HIS A 58 7.03 -0.85 5.72
C HIS A 58 6.04 -1.96 5.38
N MET A 59 6.46 -2.95 4.60
CA MET A 59 5.62 -4.11 4.26
C MET A 59 5.12 -4.83 5.51
N TYR A 60 6.02 -5.07 6.48
CA TYR A 60 5.65 -5.68 7.77
C TYR A 60 4.64 -4.85 8.55
N ARG A 61 4.80 -3.51 8.58
CA ARG A 61 3.88 -2.60 9.27
C ARG A 61 2.54 -2.46 8.57
N ILE A 62 2.49 -2.59 7.26
CA ILE A 62 1.22 -2.64 6.51
C ILE A 62 0.48 -3.93 6.84
N TYR A 63 1.18 -5.06 6.79
CA TYR A 63 0.61 -6.36 7.11
C TYR A 63 0.09 -6.44 8.56
N ARG A 64 0.85 -5.91 9.52
CA ARG A 64 0.44 -5.88 10.94
C ARG A 64 -0.54 -4.75 11.26
N GLY A 65 -0.59 -3.71 10.43
CA GLY A 65 -1.29 -2.45 10.72
C GLY A 65 -0.49 -1.45 11.57
N GLY A 66 -1.08 -0.27 11.78
CA GLY A 66 -0.50 0.80 12.59
C GLY A 66 0.68 1.52 11.94
N LEU A 67 0.75 1.56 10.61
CA LEU A 67 1.76 2.34 9.88
C LEU A 67 1.55 3.84 10.12
N THR A 68 0.31 4.31 10.05
CA THR A 68 -0.07 5.72 10.22
C THR A 68 0.33 6.24 11.59
N ASP A 69 0.04 5.48 12.65
CA ASP A 69 0.43 5.86 14.02
C ASP A 69 1.94 6.01 14.11
N ARG A 70 2.69 5.11 13.49
CA ARG A 70 4.15 5.17 13.52
C ARG A 70 4.70 6.33 12.72
N MET A 71 4.10 6.65 11.58
CA MET A 71 4.45 7.83 10.80
C MET A 71 4.24 9.12 11.61
N ARG A 72 3.13 9.19 12.36
CA ARG A 72 2.87 10.29 13.31
C ARG A 72 3.93 10.35 14.41
N ASP A 73 4.22 9.23 15.08
CA ASP A 73 5.26 9.17 16.12
C ASP A 73 6.63 9.65 15.59
N MET A 74 6.96 9.30 14.35
CA MET A 74 8.22 9.71 13.74
C MET A 74 8.24 11.21 13.45
N HIS A 75 7.13 11.80 12.99
CA HIS A 75 7.03 13.24 12.82
C HIS A 75 7.09 13.99 14.15
N GLU A 76 6.50 13.44 15.21
CA GLU A 76 6.61 14.01 16.57
C GLU A 76 8.05 13.96 17.08
N ARG A 77 8.82 12.91 16.75
CA ARG A 77 10.20 12.71 17.22
C ARG A 77 11.27 13.46 16.40
N TYR A 78 11.15 13.44 15.08
CA TYR A 78 12.19 13.90 14.15
C TYR A 78 11.80 15.18 13.41
N GLY A 79 10.54 15.61 13.48
CA GLY A 79 10.04 16.82 12.85
C GLY A 79 9.37 16.59 11.49
N PRO A 80 9.25 17.64 10.66
CA PRO A 80 8.39 17.64 9.48
C PRO A 80 8.88 16.74 8.34
N LEU A 81 10.17 16.41 8.28
CA LEU A 81 10.76 15.57 7.24
C LEU A 81 11.40 14.33 7.85
N VAL A 82 10.90 13.16 7.48
CA VAL A 82 11.32 11.86 8.05
C VAL A 82 11.70 10.90 6.94
N ARG A 83 12.81 10.21 7.09
CA ARG A 83 13.19 9.13 6.19
C ARG A 83 12.41 7.86 6.51
N ILE A 84 11.60 7.41 5.56
CA ILE A 84 10.77 6.20 5.68
C ILE A 84 11.35 5.02 4.89
N ALA A 85 12.08 5.28 3.80
CA ALA A 85 12.71 4.21 3.05
C ALA A 85 14.11 4.63 2.55
N PRO A 86 14.91 3.70 2.02
CA PRO A 86 16.25 4.01 1.53
C PRO A 86 16.23 5.16 0.51
N ASN A 87 15.18 5.25 -0.30
CA ASN A 87 15.01 6.21 -1.39
C ASN A 87 13.76 7.09 -1.24
N GLU A 88 13.09 7.09 -0.08
CA GLU A 88 11.82 7.81 0.10
C GLU A 88 11.79 8.54 1.45
N VAL A 89 11.15 9.71 1.44
CA VAL A 89 10.97 10.58 2.60
C VAL A 89 9.51 10.92 2.75
N LEU A 90 9.05 11.02 3.98
CA LEU A 90 7.73 11.48 4.36
C LEU A 90 7.83 12.94 4.79
N SER A 91 6.98 13.78 4.22
CA SER A 91 6.90 15.20 4.55
C SER A 91 5.54 15.53 5.14
N ALA A 92 5.54 16.23 6.26
CA ALA A 92 4.37 16.86 6.88
C ALA A 92 4.34 18.39 6.66
N ASP A 93 5.29 18.92 5.89
CA ASP A 93 5.36 20.35 5.55
C ASP A 93 4.29 20.73 4.51
N PRO A 94 3.38 21.67 4.82
CA PRO A 94 2.39 22.17 3.86
C PRO A 94 3.01 22.75 2.58
N GLU A 95 4.18 23.38 2.68
CA GLU A 95 4.85 23.98 1.50
C GLU A 95 5.35 22.89 0.54
N ALA A 96 5.70 21.72 1.06
CA ALA A 96 6.15 20.59 0.25
C ALA A 96 5.06 20.04 -0.67
N ILE A 97 3.77 20.19 -0.32
CA ILE A 97 2.64 19.68 -1.12
C ILE A 97 2.66 20.29 -2.53
N ALA A 98 2.82 21.61 -2.64
CA ALA A 98 2.88 22.31 -3.91
C ALA A 98 4.09 21.88 -4.76
N LYS A 99 5.19 21.50 -4.12
CA LYS A 99 6.42 21.05 -4.77
C LYS A 99 6.38 19.59 -5.22
N ILE A 100 5.72 18.72 -4.46
CA ILE A 100 5.58 17.27 -4.74
C ILE A 100 4.51 17.01 -5.80
N HIS A 101 3.51 17.87 -5.90
CA HIS A 101 2.45 17.79 -6.91
C HIS A 101 2.57 18.87 -8.00
N PRO A 102 3.68 18.93 -8.76
CA PRO A 102 3.71 19.76 -9.94
C PRO A 102 2.76 19.13 -10.97
N THR A 103 1.80 19.89 -11.47
CA THR A 103 0.90 19.46 -12.54
C THR A 103 1.69 19.32 -13.85
N GLN A 104 2.45 18.23 -14.02
CA GLN A 104 3.29 17.99 -15.21
C GLN A 104 2.45 17.63 -16.45
N HIS A 105 1.28 17.02 -16.25
CA HIS A 105 0.36 16.60 -17.33
C HIS A 105 -1.02 17.29 -17.20
N LYS A 106 -1.04 18.63 -17.26
CA LYS A 106 -2.30 19.41 -17.16
C LYS A 106 -3.34 18.97 -18.19
N ASN A 107 -2.91 18.64 -19.41
CA ASN A 107 -3.81 18.28 -20.51
C ASN A 107 -4.46 16.92 -20.29
N GLU A 108 -3.67 15.88 -19.97
CA GLU A 108 -4.21 14.54 -19.68
C GLU A 108 -5.13 14.55 -18.46
N HIS A 109 -4.72 15.22 -17.36
CA HIS A 109 -5.57 15.34 -16.18
C HIS A 109 -6.88 16.09 -16.49
N SER A 110 -6.82 17.14 -17.31
CA SER A 110 -7.99 17.83 -17.82
C SER A 110 -8.88 16.91 -18.66
N GLU A 111 -8.31 16.15 -19.58
CA GLU A 111 -9.03 15.19 -20.43
C GLU A 111 -9.77 14.14 -19.60
N TYR A 112 -9.07 13.45 -18.69
CA TYR A 112 -9.70 12.48 -17.79
C TYR A 112 -10.80 13.09 -16.94
N ARG A 113 -10.57 14.30 -16.40
CA ARG A 113 -11.57 15.01 -15.60
C ARG A 113 -12.78 15.43 -16.42
N ASN A 114 -12.60 15.78 -17.70
CA ASN A 114 -13.68 16.15 -18.61
C ASN A 114 -14.56 14.95 -18.99
N ILE A 115 -13.97 13.76 -19.15
CA ILE A 115 -14.72 12.52 -19.46
C ILE A 115 -15.77 12.23 -18.38
N VAL A 116 -15.41 12.34 -17.10
CA VAL A 116 -16.33 12.04 -15.98
C VAL A 116 -17.09 13.27 -15.48
N GLY A 117 -16.64 14.48 -15.82
CA GLY A 117 -17.19 15.73 -15.29
C GLY A 117 -18.69 15.92 -15.59
N GLY A 118 -19.16 15.41 -16.73
CA GLY A 118 -20.58 15.42 -17.10
C GLY A 118 -21.50 14.70 -16.12
N VAL A 119 -21.01 13.60 -15.51
CA VAL A 119 -21.78 12.75 -14.58
C VAL A 119 -22.07 13.48 -13.27
N TYR A 120 -21.16 14.37 -12.84
CA TYR A 120 -21.27 15.16 -11.62
C TYR A 120 -21.93 16.53 -11.82
N THR A 121 -22.50 16.79 -13.01
CA THR A 121 -23.27 18.03 -13.24
C THR A 121 -24.58 18.01 -12.46
N MET A 122 -25.06 19.17 -12.00
CA MET A 122 -26.35 19.26 -11.28
C MET A 122 -27.51 18.66 -12.08
N THR A 123 -27.51 18.82 -13.41
CA THR A 123 -28.52 18.21 -14.29
C THR A 123 -28.47 16.68 -14.26
N SER A 124 -27.27 16.08 -14.22
CA SER A 124 -27.09 14.64 -14.09
C SER A 124 -27.49 14.15 -12.69
N VAL A 125 -27.13 14.89 -11.65
CA VAL A 125 -27.52 14.58 -10.26
C VAL A 125 -29.04 14.56 -10.11
N LEU A 126 -29.74 15.59 -10.59
CA LEU A 126 -31.21 15.66 -10.55
C LEU A 126 -31.86 14.54 -11.35
N LYS A 127 -31.29 14.16 -12.50
CA LYS A 127 -31.77 13.02 -13.29
C LYS A 127 -31.64 11.69 -12.56
N ASN A 128 -30.63 11.53 -11.70
CA ASN A 128 -30.34 10.29 -10.97
C ASN A 128 -30.92 10.29 -9.55
N GLU A 129 -31.57 11.38 -9.11
CA GLU A 129 -32.12 11.53 -7.75
C GLU A 129 -33.10 10.40 -7.42
N TYR A 130 -33.97 10.03 -8.36
CA TYR A 130 -34.93 8.92 -8.17
C TYR A 130 -34.25 7.58 -7.85
N MET A 131 -33.07 7.31 -8.44
CA MET A 131 -32.32 6.08 -8.19
C MET A 131 -31.70 6.10 -6.79
N LEU A 132 -31.24 7.27 -6.35
CA LEU A 132 -30.73 7.46 -5.00
C LEU A 132 -31.85 7.28 -3.98
N ASP A 133 -33.03 7.84 -4.24
CA ASP A 133 -34.20 7.67 -3.37
C ASP A 133 -34.61 6.20 -3.23
N GLU A 134 -34.57 5.41 -4.31
CA GLU A 134 -34.87 3.98 -4.27
C GLU A 134 -33.89 3.22 -3.34
N VAL A 135 -32.60 3.45 -3.52
CA VAL A 135 -31.53 2.83 -2.72
C VAL A 135 -31.60 3.28 -1.25
N LEU A 136 -31.85 4.56 -1.00
CA LEU A 136 -32.01 5.12 0.35
C LEU A 136 -33.23 4.54 1.06
N ASN A 137 -34.37 4.44 0.38
CA ASN A 137 -35.59 3.85 0.94
C ASN A 137 -35.41 2.34 1.24
N LEU A 138 -34.68 1.61 0.41
CA LEU A 138 -34.33 0.22 0.69
C LEU A 138 -33.41 0.11 1.92
N PHE A 139 -32.45 1.02 2.05
CA PHE A 139 -31.53 1.07 3.18
C PHE A 139 -32.25 1.37 4.50
N VAL A 140 -33.12 2.39 4.54
CA VAL A 140 -33.90 2.74 5.74
C VAL A 140 -34.78 1.56 6.17
N ARG A 141 -35.51 0.95 5.24
CA ARG A 141 -36.32 -0.26 5.52
C ARG A 141 -35.51 -1.40 6.11
N ARG A 142 -34.22 -1.47 5.79
CA ARG A 142 -33.32 -2.48 6.33
C ARG A 142 -32.83 -2.13 7.73
N LEU A 143 -32.52 -0.87 8.00
CA LEU A 143 -32.23 -0.38 9.34
C LEU A 143 -33.40 -0.62 10.30
N ASP A 144 -34.64 -0.45 9.84
CA ASP A 144 -35.84 -0.73 10.64
C ASP A 144 -35.86 -2.21 11.11
N LYS A 145 -35.55 -3.16 10.22
CA LYS A 145 -35.47 -4.59 10.58
C LYS A 145 -34.43 -4.89 11.65
N PHE A 146 -33.29 -4.19 11.65
CA PHE A 146 -32.27 -4.35 12.70
C PHE A 146 -32.71 -3.73 14.03
N THR A 147 -33.41 -2.60 13.96
CA THR A 147 -33.99 -1.90 15.11
C THR A 147 -35.08 -2.75 15.78
N ASP A 148 -36.00 -3.31 14.99
CA ASP A 148 -37.07 -4.20 15.47
C ASP A 148 -36.51 -5.49 16.09
N ALA A 149 -35.46 -6.05 15.48
CA ALA A 149 -34.78 -7.24 15.98
C ALA A 149 -33.91 -6.95 17.23
N LYS A 150 -33.73 -5.68 17.63
CA LYS A 150 -32.80 -5.22 18.68
C LYS A 150 -31.40 -5.83 18.56
N LYS A 151 -30.94 -6.06 17.33
CA LYS A 151 -29.62 -6.62 17.06
C LYS A 151 -28.61 -5.49 16.87
N PRO A 152 -27.36 -5.66 17.32
CA PRO A 152 -26.31 -4.71 17.02
C PRO A 152 -26.14 -4.60 15.50
N PHE A 153 -26.15 -3.36 15.00
CA PHE A 153 -25.97 -3.06 13.59
C PHE A 153 -24.49 -2.81 13.31
N ASP A 154 -23.91 -3.60 12.42
CA ASP A 154 -22.54 -3.38 11.95
C ASP A 154 -22.54 -2.42 10.76
N PHE A 155 -22.04 -1.21 10.99
CA PHE A 155 -21.90 -0.19 9.95
C PHE A 155 -20.89 -0.56 8.86
N GLY A 156 -19.87 -1.38 9.17
CA GLY A 156 -18.82 -1.73 8.22
C GLY A 156 -19.37 -2.56 7.05
N SER A 157 -20.05 -3.65 7.38
CA SER A 157 -20.74 -4.49 6.37
C SER A 157 -21.86 -3.74 5.65
N ALA A 158 -22.56 -2.85 6.34
CA ALA A 158 -23.62 -2.05 5.74
C ALA A 158 -23.11 -1.01 4.73
N LEU A 159 -22.03 -0.30 5.03
CA LEU A 159 -21.44 0.68 4.11
C LEU A 159 -20.87 0.00 2.86
N TYR A 160 -20.28 -1.18 3.01
CA TYR A 160 -19.82 -1.97 1.87
C TYR A 160 -20.98 -2.41 0.97
N SER A 161 -22.09 -2.82 1.58
CA SER A 161 -23.34 -3.14 0.87
C SER A 161 -23.97 -1.91 0.20
N TRP A 162 -23.72 -0.71 0.73
CA TRP A 162 -24.21 0.57 0.20
C TRP A 162 -23.42 1.04 -1.03
N ALA A 163 -22.12 0.77 -1.08
CA ALA A 163 -21.23 1.17 -2.17
C ALA A 163 -21.37 0.31 -3.44
N GLY A 164 -22.09 -0.82 -3.38
CA GLY A 164 -22.26 -1.75 -4.50
C GLY A 164 -23.72 -1.84 -4.98
N GLN A 165 -23.97 -1.46 -6.24
CA GLN A 165 -25.22 -1.79 -6.97
C GLN A 165 -25.40 -3.29 -7.23
N PHE A 166 -24.50 -4.15 -6.76
CA PHE A 166 -24.47 -5.59 -7.06
C PHE A 166 -25.49 -6.43 -6.26
N GLY A 167 -26.64 -5.88 -5.88
CA GLY A 167 -27.71 -6.63 -5.21
C GLY A 167 -27.48 -6.93 -3.73
N PHE A 168 -26.43 -6.38 -3.09
CA PHE A 168 -26.15 -6.60 -1.65
C PHE A 168 -27.27 -6.12 -0.72
N LEU A 169 -27.91 -5.00 -1.04
CA LEU A 169 -29.01 -4.46 -0.24
C LEU A 169 -30.27 -5.34 -0.33
N GLU A 170 -30.49 -5.97 -1.48
CA GLU A 170 -31.61 -6.89 -1.73
C GLU A 170 -31.38 -8.26 -1.08
N SER A 171 -30.22 -8.89 -1.34
CA SER A 171 -29.87 -10.20 -0.79
C SER A 171 -29.62 -10.14 0.71
N GLY A 172 -29.06 -9.02 1.19
CA GLY A 172 -28.73 -8.84 2.58
C GLY A 172 -27.57 -9.68 3.09
N SER A 173 -26.81 -10.26 2.17
CA SER A 173 -25.67 -11.13 2.39
C SER A 173 -24.60 -10.78 1.36
N ASP A 174 -23.38 -11.28 1.56
CA ASP A 174 -22.27 -11.09 0.62
C ASP A 174 -22.60 -11.70 -0.75
N TYR A 175 -23.13 -10.88 -1.65
CA TYR A 175 -23.49 -11.29 -3.00
C TYR A 175 -22.21 -11.63 -3.77
N GLY A 176 -22.10 -12.87 -4.25
CA GLY A 176 -20.94 -13.32 -5.03
C GLY A 176 -19.62 -13.41 -4.25
N ASN A 177 -19.65 -13.44 -2.91
CA ASN A 177 -18.46 -13.43 -2.04
C ASN A 177 -17.50 -12.27 -2.30
N PHE A 178 -18.01 -11.15 -2.81
CA PHE A 178 -17.21 -9.97 -3.15
C PHE A 178 -16.59 -9.32 -1.91
N MET A 179 -17.30 -9.25 -0.79
CA MET A 179 -16.76 -8.69 0.46
C MET A 179 -15.63 -9.57 0.99
N GLN A 180 -15.80 -10.89 0.97
CA GLN A 180 -14.74 -11.83 1.31
C GLN A 180 -13.55 -11.73 0.34
N ALA A 181 -13.80 -11.65 -0.97
CA ALA A 181 -12.76 -11.50 -1.98
C ALA A 181 -11.96 -10.20 -1.78
N SER A 182 -12.64 -9.09 -1.50
CA SER A 182 -11.99 -7.81 -1.22
C SER A 182 -11.21 -7.84 0.09
N HIS A 183 -11.74 -8.43 1.16
CA HIS A 183 -11.00 -8.61 2.41
C HIS A 183 -9.72 -9.44 2.24
N LEU A 184 -9.75 -10.46 1.37
CA LEU A 184 -8.57 -11.25 1.04
C LEU A 184 -7.59 -10.50 0.13
N ALA A 185 -8.10 -9.70 -0.81
CA ALA A 185 -7.29 -8.99 -1.80
C ALA A 185 -6.60 -7.73 -1.23
N PHE A 186 -7.24 -7.00 -0.30
CA PHE A 186 -6.71 -5.73 0.20
C PHE A 186 -5.33 -5.85 0.87
N PRO A 187 -5.07 -6.79 1.78
CA PRO A 187 -3.75 -6.96 2.38
C PRO A 187 -2.68 -7.26 1.33
N PHE A 188 -3.01 -8.06 0.33
CA PHE A 188 -2.09 -8.41 -0.76
C PHE A 188 -1.77 -7.20 -1.64
N SER A 189 -2.81 -6.47 -2.07
CA SER A 189 -2.67 -5.24 -2.86
C SER A 189 -1.85 -4.17 -2.11
N ALA A 190 -2.10 -4.00 -0.80
CA ALA A 190 -1.38 -3.05 0.02
C ALA A 190 0.12 -3.40 0.15
N ILE A 191 0.47 -4.68 0.23
CA ILE A 191 1.87 -5.13 0.26
C ILE A 191 2.54 -4.87 -1.09
N ILE A 192 1.87 -5.17 -2.20
CA ILE A 192 2.41 -4.95 -3.56
C ILE A 192 2.71 -3.47 -3.79
N SER A 193 1.78 -2.59 -3.37
CA SER A 193 1.92 -1.14 -3.57
C SER A 193 3.17 -0.55 -2.93
N VAL A 194 3.71 -1.18 -1.89
CA VAL A 194 4.89 -0.69 -1.14
C VAL A 194 6.09 -1.61 -1.30
N ALA A 195 5.93 -2.69 -2.05
CA ALA A 195 7.02 -3.59 -2.35
C ALA A 195 8.08 -2.87 -3.21
N PRO A 196 9.38 -3.09 -2.92
CA PRO A 196 10.46 -2.64 -3.79
C PRO A 196 10.26 -3.08 -5.24
N ARG A 197 10.66 -2.23 -6.19
CA ARG A 197 10.53 -2.50 -7.64
C ARG A 197 11.12 -3.85 -8.09
N TYR A 198 12.19 -4.31 -7.44
CA TYR A 198 12.81 -5.61 -7.77
C TYR A 198 11.97 -6.82 -7.34
N LEU A 199 10.99 -6.65 -6.45
CA LEU A 199 10.06 -7.71 -6.04
C LEU A 199 8.78 -7.76 -6.89
N TRP A 200 8.47 -6.71 -7.66
CA TRP A 200 7.25 -6.64 -8.46
C TRP A 200 7.09 -7.81 -9.45
N PRO A 201 8.12 -8.28 -10.18
CA PRO A 201 7.98 -9.41 -11.08
C PRO A 201 7.57 -10.72 -10.38
N PHE A 202 7.82 -10.87 -9.08
CA PHE A 202 7.46 -12.07 -8.32
C PHE A 202 6.08 -11.95 -7.66
N LEU A 203 5.62 -10.72 -7.45
CA LEU A 203 4.35 -10.44 -6.76
C LEU A 203 3.18 -10.21 -7.72
N LEU A 204 3.45 -9.88 -8.98
CA LEU A 204 2.45 -9.60 -10.02
C LEU A 204 2.22 -10.78 -10.99
N ILE A 205 2.65 -11.99 -10.61
CA ILE A 205 2.35 -13.26 -11.31
C ILE A 205 1.06 -13.84 -10.75
#